data_AF-A0A6C0KS89-F1
#
_entry.id   AF-A0A6C0KS89-F1
#
_cell.length_a   1.000
_cell.length_b   1.000
_cell.length_c   1.000
_cell.angle_alpha   90.00
_cell.angle_beta   90.00
_cell.angle_gamma   90.00
#
_symmetry.space_group_name_H-M   'P 1'
#
loop_
_entity.id
_entity.type
_entity.pdbx_description
1 polymer ?
#
loop_
_entity_poly.entity_id
_entity_poly.type
_entity_poly.pdbx_seq_one_letter_code
_entity_poly.pdbx_strand_id
1 'polypeptide(L)'
;MSLNKSFNKSLKKDDIFKISLPGSDLVFTRYLYVKDEIRISFLISILNKRDDAIFWAYELYFSGFKCELFELLWQIYYDFFATLNPSFETYFIKKYKDWLKEEDDKIVKMIVQDLLFRPCNSDVFFLKNICQSFEVEMNYLDEKISDLISFKKNMEKWFENNDYRSISNWILNENSNQINNFEIYNICIEIFNNNGIKLVKKRLLDEFNNASNINLVNGNIVLLAKIMTLFSKKFNLKKGKNLYFTVSLEEIEQYETINISDELINCHILENACLVGIDDLKQLSLFKLNRFKYDLNECYNYKWLYHASFSPIWSYRIRKYKAYPDYFKQKIIFKENPDDIEMQEFYKLYGLDPDEQKQIVKEKSIMAIENKYDWKWFYKTYKKNGLFDVLEEELVEFDEDKIKY
;
A
#
# COMPACT_ATOMS: atom_id res chain seq x y z
N MET A 1 34.59 12.48 -14.81
CA MET A 1 34.47 12.30 -13.36
C MET A 1 33.47 13.31 -12.81
N SER A 2 32.20 12.93 -12.68
CA SER A 2 31.20 13.68 -11.91
C SER A 2 30.36 12.67 -11.15
N LEU A 3 30.67 12.60 -9.85
CA LEU A 3 30.00 11.94 -8.74
C LEU A 3 28.55 11.46 -8.99
N ASN A 4 28.41 10.20 -9.41
CA ASN A 4 27.29 9.36 -8.97
C ASN A 4 27.51 9.06 -7.49
N LYS A 5 27.01 9.93 -6.60
CA LYS A 5 26.78 9.53 -5.21
C LYS A 5 25.60 8.56 -5.25
N SER A 6 25.92 7.26 -5.26
CA SER A 6 24.96 6.21 -4.98
C SER A 6 24.22 6.57 -3.69
N PHE A 7 22.91 6.71 -3.76
CA PHE A 7 22.04 6.69 -2.59
C PHE A 7 22.04 5.25 -2.03
N ASN A 8 23.16 4.84 -1.43
CA ASN A 8 23.27 3.63 -0.62
C ASN A 8 23.43 4.04 0.85
N LYS A 9 22.45 4.79 1.35
CA LYS A 9 22.13 4.77 2.78
C LYS A 9 21.27 3.52 2.93
N SER A 10 21.65 2.56 3.79
CA SER A 10 20.84 1.35 3.99
C SER A 10 19.38 1.77 4.14
N LEU A 11 18.49 1.25 3.27
CA LEU A 11 17.06 1.49 3.41
C LEU A 11 16.68 1.29 4.87
N LYS A 12 16.04 2.29 5.48
CA LYS A 12 15.44 2.13 6.81
C LYS A 12 14.50 0.93 6.70
N LYS A 13 14.51 0.06 7.72
CA LYS A 13 13.66 -1.12 7.77
C LYS A 13 12.86 -1.05 9.05
N ASP A 14 11.58 -1.38 8.94
CA ASP A 14 10.74 -1.58 10.11
C ASP A 14 11.24 -2.83 10.86
N ASP A 15 11.13 -2.80 12.19
CA ASP A 15 11.50 -3.93 13.05
C ASP A 15 10.39 -4.98 13.08
N ILE A 16 10.20 -5.64 11.94
CA ILE A 16 9.16 -6.64 11.70
C ILE A 16 9.73 -8.06 11.78
N PHE A 17 8.89 -8.99 12.26
CA PHE A 17 9.19 -10.42 12.20
C PHE A 17 9.18 -10.89 10.74
N LYS A 18 10.23 -11.62 10.33
CA LYS A 18 10.40 -12.16 8.97
C LYS A 18 10.24 -13.67 8.88
N ILE A 19 10.15 -14.34 10.02
CA ILE A 19 9.99 -15.79 10.12
C ILE A 19 8.50 -16.06 10.22
N SER A 20 8.00 -16.97 9.38
CA SER A 20 6.63 -17.46 9.49
C SER A 20 6.49 -18.28 10.78
N LEU A 21 5.67 -17.79 11.70
CA LEU A 21 5.39 -18.40 12.99
C LEU A 21 3.88 -18.65 13.11
N PRO A 22 3.43 -19.56 13.99
CA PRO A 22 2.00 -19.82 14.18
C PRO A 22 1.24 -18.52 14.45
N GLY A 23 0.23 -18.18 13.64
CA GLY A 23 -0.57 -16.96 13.85
C GLY A 23 0.11 -15.64 13.49
N SER A 24 1.35 -15.64 12.95
CA SER A 24 2.10 -14.40 12.72
C SER A 24 1.69 -13.60 11.49
N ASP A 25 0.83 -14.15 10.63
CA ASP A 25 0.16 -13.42 9.55
C ASP A 25 -1.10 -12.67 10.03
N LEU A 26 -1.57 -12.93 11.26
CA LEU A 26 -2.53 -12.08 11.97
C LEU A 26 -1.77 -11.13 12.90
N VAL A 27 -1.69 -9.85 12.51
CA VAL A 27 -0.92 -8.83 13.22
C VAL A 27 -1.85 -7.72 13.68
N PHE A 28 -1.85 -7.44 14.98
CA PHE A 28 -2.57 -6.31 15.56
C PHE A 28 -1.68 -5.07 15.66
N THR A 29 -2.26 -3.90 15.36
CA THR A 29 -1.60 -2.59 15.48
C THR A 29 -1.64 -2.03 16.90
N ARG A 30 -1.16 -0.80 17.11
CA ARG A 30 -1.15 -0.13 18.42
C ARG A 30 -2.53 -0.10 19.10
N TYR A 31 -3.61 0.02 18.33
CA TYR A 31 -5.00 0.01 18.82
C TYR A 31 -5.79 -1.23 18.38
N LEU A 32 -5.08 -2.33 18.17
CA LEU A 32 -5.64 -3.65 17.93
C LEU A 32 -6.51 -3.79 16.69
N TYR A 33 -6.29 -2.97 15.66
CA TYR A 33 -6.81 -3.24 14.33
C TYR A 33 -5.97 -4.29 13.63
N VAL A 34 -6.60 -5.07 12.74
CA VAL A 34 -5.90 -6.05 11.92
C VAL A 34 -5.11 -5.34 10.82
N LYS A 35 -3.79 -5.55 10.75
CA LYS A 35 -2.90 -4.79 9.86
C LYS A 35 -3.25 -4.89 8.37
N ASP A 36 -3.55 -6.08 7.85
CA ASP A 36 -3.90 -6.26 6.43
C ASP A 36 -5.21 -5.54 6.07
N GLU A 37 -6.18 -5.56 6.97
CA GLU A 37 -7.44 -4.82 6.84
C GLU A 37 -7.23 -3.31 6.87
N ILE A 38 -6.31 -2.79 7.69
CA ILE A 38 -5.98 -1.35 7.70
C ILE A 38 -5.37 -0.93 6.36
N ARG A 39 -4.50 -1.76 5.75
CA ARG A 39 -3.91 -1.45 4.44
C ARG A 39 -5.00 -1.26 3.38
N ILE A 40 -6.02 -2.12 3.39
CA ILE A 40 -7.15 -2.05 2.47
C ILE A 40 -8.05 -0.86 2.82
N SER A 41 -8.38 -0.68 4.09
CA SER A 41 -9.21 0.44 4.57
C SER A 41 -8.60 1.79 4.22
N PHE A 42 -7.28 1.90 4.31
CA PHE A 42 -6.50 3.04 3.87
C PHE A 42 -6.62 3.29 2.36
N LEU A 43 -6.40 2.26 1.53
CA LEU A 43 -6.61 2.33 0.08
C LEU A 43 -8.03 2.83 -0.24
N ILE A 44 -9.05 2.17 0.31
CA ILE A 44 -10.45 2.47 0.01
C ILE A 44 -10.80 3.89 0.46
N SER A 45 -10.31 4.33 1.62
CA SER A 45 -10.51 5.70 2.09
C SER A 45 -9.87 6.73 1.13
N ILE A 46 -8.67 6.46 0.62
CA ILE A 46 -8.02 7.32 -0.40
C ILE A 46 -8.86 7.38 -1.68
N LEU A 47 -9.32 6.24 -2.18
CA LEU A 47 -10.09 6.17 -3.42
C LEU A 47 -11.46 6.88 -3.29
N ASN A 48 -12.08 6.81 -2.11
CA ASN A 48 -13.35 7.50 -1.79
C ASN A 48 -13.18 8.94 -1.33
N LYS A 49 -11.95 9.46 -1.27
CA LYS A 49 -11.64 10.83 -0.81
C LYS A 49 -12.12 11.10 0.63
N ARG A 50 -11.97 10.10 1.49
CA ARG A 50 -12.33 10.14 2.91
C ARG A 50 -11.13 10.54 3.77
N ASP A 51 -11.34 11.46 4.71
CA ASP A 51 -10.31 11.88 5.67
C ASP A 51 -9.89 10.75 6.62
N ASP A 52 -10.72 9.70 6.76
CA ASP A 52 -10.40 8.44 7.45
C ASP A 52 -9.05 7.85 6.98
N ALA A 53 -8.64 8.14 5.73
CA ALA A 53 -7.32 7.76 5.22
C ALA A 53 -6.16 8.27 6.09
N ILE A 54 -6.28 9.47 6.67
CA ILE A 54 -5.27 10.06 7.54
C ILE A 54 -5.14 9.26 8.84
N PHE A 55 -6.28 8.88 9.42
CA PHE A 55 -6.32 8.00 10.59
C PHE A 55 -5.61 6.66 10.32
N TRP A 56 -5.97 5.98 9.22
CA TRP A 56 -5.36 4.69 8.87
C TRP A 56 -3.85 4.81 8.59
N ALA A 57 -3.41 5.89 7.95
CA ALA A 57 -1.99 6.14 7.73
C ALA A 57 -1.22 6.28 9.04
N TYR A 58 -1.75 7.05 10.00
CA TYR A 58 -1.10 7.22 11.31
C TYR A 58 -1.20 5.98 12.19
N GLU A 59 -2.26 5.19 12.05
CA GLU A 59 -2.35 3.90 12.73
C GLU A 59 -1.22 2.97 12.31
N LEU A 60 -0.91 2.88 11.01
CA LEU A 60 0.27 2.15 10.53
C LEU A 60 1.58 2.80 10.99
N TYR A 61 1.70 4.11 10.83
CA TYR A 61 2.93 4.86 11.12
C TYR A 61 3.39 4.70 12.56
N PHE A 62 2.48 4.95 13.52
CA PHE A 62 2.79 4.89 14.95
C PHE A 62 2.74 3.47 15.52
N SER A 63 2.18 2.51 14.78
CA SER A 63 2.43 1.08 15.05
C SER A 63 3.84 0.64 14.69
N GLY A 64 4.59 1.53 14.02
CA GLY A 64 5.98 1.34 13.62
C GLY A 64 6.16 0.73 12.24
N PHE A 65 5.09 0.57 11.46
CA PHE A 65 5.11 0.11 10.06
C PHE A 65 5.41 1.28 9.11
N LYS A 66 6.42 2.09 9.43
CA LYS A 66 6.68 3.35 8.74
C LYS A 66 7.13 3.12 7.30
N CYS A 67 8.05 2.18 7.06
CA CYS A 67 8.53 1.85 5.74
C CYS A 67 7.44 1.15 4.92
N GLU A 68 6.73 0.18 5.51
CA GLU A 68 5.58 -0.49 4.88
C GLU A 68 4.49 0.52 4.45
N LEU A 69 4.25 1.58 5.24
CA LEU A 69 3.31 2.65 4.86
C LEU A 69 3.76 3.40 3.60
N PHE A 70 5.05 3.73 3.48
CA PHE A 70 5.56 4.40 2.28
C PHE A 70 5.56 3.48 1.06
N GLU A 71 5.87 2.19 1.23
CA GLU A 71 5.70 1.17 0.18
C GLU A 71 4.25 1.13 -0.31
N LEU A 72 3.28 1.11 0.62
CA LEU A 72 1.85 1.13 0.31
C LEU A 72 1.44 2.43 -0.39
N LEU A 73 1.87 3.60 0.08
CA LEU A 73 1.58 4.88 -0.57
C LEU A 73 2.12 4.93 -2.02
N TRP A 74 3.31 4.40 -2.27
CA TRP A 74 3.88 4.31 -3.61
C TRP A 74 3.12 3.32 -4.49
N GLN A 75 2.74 2.15 -3.94
CA GLN A 75 1.91 1.18 -4.64
C GLN A 75 0.56 1.79 -5.05
N ILE A 76 -0.14 2.46 -4.13
CA ILE A 76 -1.39 3.19 -4.39
C ILE A 76 -1.18 4.24 -5.47
N TYR A 77 -0.08 5.01 -5.39
CA TYR A 77 0.23 6.02 -6.39
C TYR A 77 0.38 5.42 -7.80
N TYR A 78 1.17 4.35 -7.97
CA TYR A 78 1.37 3.75 -9.30
C TYR A 78 0.15 2.99 -9.82
N ASP A 79 -0.58 2.32 -8.94
CA ASP A 79 -1.78 1.57 -9.29
C ASP A 79 -2.92 2.50 -9.74
N PHE A 80 -3.07 3.67 -9.10
CA PHE A 80 -4.29 4.48 -9.25
C PHE A 80 -4.08 5.93 -9.70
N PHE A 81 -2.93 6.56 -9.44
CA PHE A 81 -2.77 8.01 -9.59
C PHE A 81 -1.75 8.42 -10.65
N ALA A 82 -0.72 7.63 -10.91
CA ALA A 82 0.43 8.02 -11.74
C ALA A 82 0.04 8.42 -13.16
N THR A 83 -0.90 7.67 -13.76
CA THR A 83 -1.39 7.89 -15.14
C THR A 83 -2.00 9.28 -15.32
N LEU A 84 -2.69 9.81 -14.30
CA LEU A 84 -3.37 11.11 -14.32
C LEU A 84 -2.62 12.22 -13.58
N ASN A 85 -1.60 11.89 -12.79
CA ASN A 85 -0.85 12.83 -11.96
C ASN A 85 0.69 12.68 -12.08
N PRO A 86 1.27 12.59 -13.29
CA PRO A 86 2.69 12.25 -13.44
C PRO A 86 3.65 13.28 -12.81
N SER A 87 3.24 14.54 -12.70
CA SER A 87 4.02 15.59 -12.03
C SER A 87 4.09 15.44 -10.51
N PHE A 88 3.15 14.70 -9.89
CA PHE A 88 3.14 14.46 -8.45
C PHE A 88 4.32 13.59 -8.01
N GLU A 89 4.81 12.70 -8.88
CA GLU A 89 5.92 11.79 -8.57
C GLU A 89 7.17 12.53 -8.08
N THR A 90 7.57 13.59 -8.77
CA THR A 90 8.76 14.37 -8.40
C THR A 90 8.61 14.99 -7.01
N TYR A 91 7.41 15.46 -6.68
CA TYR A 91 7.11 15.98 -5.36
C TYR A 91 7.11 14.86 -4.31
N PHE A 92 6.48 13.72 -4.59
CA PHE A 92 6.44 12.58 -3.68
C PHE A 92 7.86 12.03 -3.41
N ILE A 93 8.71 11.90 -4.44
CA ILE A 93 10.15 11.58 -4.30
C ILE A 93 10.85 12.55 -3.35
N LYS A 94 10.61 13.86 -3.51
CA LYS A 94 11.22 14.87 -2.65
C LYS A 94 10.76 14.70 -1.20
N LYS A 95 9.46 14.58 -0.97
CA LYS A 95 8.89 14.40 0.38
C LYS A 95 9.36 13.14 1.06
N TYR A 96 9.40 12.02 0.34
CA TYR A 96 9.95 10.78 0.87
C TYR A 96 11.44 10.91 1.24
N LYS A 97 12.25 11.59 0.41
CA LYS A 97 13.66 11.87 0.73
C LYS A 97 13.83 12.77 1.95
N ASP A 98 12.92 13.71 2.17
CA ASP A 98 12.93 14.57 3.36
C ASP A 98 12.54 13.76 4.61
N TRP A 99 11.52 12.90 4.50
CA TRP A 99 11.15 11.95 5.57
C TRP A 99 12.30 11.00 5.92
N LEU A 100 13.05 10.48 4.95
CA LEU A 100 14.23 9.64 5.22
C LEU A 100 15.32 10.34 6.04
N LYS A 101 15.39 11.68 6.00
CA LYS A 101 16.37 12.46 6.78
C LYS A 101 15.87 12.70 8.21
N GLU A 102 14.62 13.13 8.36
CA GLU A 102 14.12 13.74 9.60
C GLU A 102 13.03 12.92 10.30
N GLU A 103 12.40 11.96 9.62
CA GLU A 103 11.20 11.23 10.09
C GLU A 103 10.03 12.14 10.50
N ASP A 104 9.94 13.34 9.91
CA ASP A 104 8.81 14.26 10.11
C ASP A 104 7.51 13.60 9.65
N ASP A 105 6.64 13.31 10.61
CA ASP A 105 5.39 12.60 10.45
C ASP A 105 4.30 13.45 9.78
N LYS A 106 4.46 14.78 9.71
CA LYS A 106 3.63 15.66 8.88
C LYS A 106 3.66 15.26 7.42
N ILE A 107 4.79 14.73 6.95
CA ILE A 107 4.96 14.30 5.56
C ILE A 107 3.93 13.23 5.19
N VAL A 108 3.54 12.36 6.13
CA VAL A 108 2.49 11.36 5.94
C VAL A 108 1.18 12.07 5.60
N LYS A 109 0.71 12.98 6.45
CA LYS A 109 -0.54 13.72 6.21
C LYS A 109 -0.49 14.55 4.93
N MET A 110 0.63 15.22 4.63
CA MET A 110 0.81 15.98 3.38
C MET A 110 0.55 15.10 2.15
N ILE A 111 1.19 13.92 2.08
CA ILE A 111 1.06 13.02 0.94
C ILE A 111 -0.35 12.45 0.84
N VAL A 112 -0.95 12.03 1.96
CA VAL A 112 -2.32 11.49 1.97
C VAL A 112 -3.30 12.55 1.48
N GLN A 113 -3.25 13.76 2.03
CA GLN A 113 -4.09 14.87 1.59
C GLN A 113 -3.89 15.18 0.10
N ASP A 114 -2.65 15.21 -0.39
CA ASP A 114 -2.39 15.42 -1.81
C ASP A 114 -3.05 14.35 -2.70
N LEU A 115 -3.12 13.08 -2.27
CA LEU A 115 -3.83 12.01 -2.99
C LEU A 115 -5.36 12.15 -2.91
N LEU A 116 -5.91 12.62 -1.79
CA LEU A 116 -7.36 12.78 -1.61
C LEU A 116 -7.98 13.76 -2.64
N PHE A 117 -7.25 14.78 -3.09
CA PHE A 117 -7.79 15.76 -4.06
C PHE A 117 -7.46 15.44 -5.53
N ARG A 118 -6.66 14.40 -5.79
CA ARG A 118 -6.22 14.06 -7.14
C ARG A 118 -7.19 13.11 -7.86
N PRO A 119 -7.40 13.28 -9.17
CA PRO A 119 -8.11 12.29 -9.96
C PRO A 119 -7.32 10.97 -9.97
N CYS A 120 -8.01 9.84 -9.99
CA CYS A 120 -7.43 8.51 -10.12
C CYS A 120 -8.19 7.71 -11.18
N ASN A 121 -7.59 6.63 -11.66
CA ASN A 121 -8.25 5.58 -12.42
C ASN A 121 -7.72 4.20 -11.97
N SER A 122 -8.37 3.11 -12.36
CA SER A 122 -7.98 1.74 -11.95
C SER A 122 -7.23 0.95 -13.03
N ASP A 123 -6.73 1.61 -14.09
CA ASP A 123 -6.17 0.92 -15.27
C ASP A 123 -4.97 0.04 -14.91
N VAL A 124 -3.97 0.60 -14.23
CA VAL A 124 -2.73 -0.12 -13.87
C VAL A 124 -3.03 -1.20 -12.84
N PHE A 125 -3.91 -0.90 -11.88
CA PHE A 125 -4.40 -1.89 -10.91
C PHE A 125 -4.99 -3.12 -11.61
N PHE A 126 -5.94 -2.95 -12.53
CA PHE A 126 -6.57 -4.08 -13.19
C PHE A 126 -5.62 -4.81 -14.15
N LEU A 127 -4.84 -4.09 -14.96
CA LEU A 127 -3.85 -4.72 -15.85
C LEU A 127 -2.87 -5.61 -15.05
N LYS A 128 -2.38 -5.12 -13.90
CA LYS A 128 -1.50 -5.89 -13.02
C LYS A 128 -2.16 -7.16 -12.50
N ASN A 129 -3.38 -7.05 -11.95
CA ASN A 129 -4.07 -8.20 -11.35
C ASN A 129 -4.50 -9.22 -12.41
N ILE A 130 -4.92 -8.76 -13.59
CA ILE A 130 -5.26 -9.64 -14.70
C ILE A 130 -4.03 -10.46 -15.12
N CYS A 131 -2.88 -9.82 -15.32
CA CYS A 131 -1.65 -10.54 -15.65
C CYS A 131 -1.20 -11.52 -14.55
N GLN A 132 -1.62 -11.33 -13.30
CA GLN A 132 -1.26 -12.22 -12.19
C GLN A 132 -2.24 -13.39 -12.03
N SER A 133 -3.49 -13.21 -12.45
CA SER A 133 -4.57 -14.19 -12.24
C SER A 133 -4.91 -15.00 -13.48
N PHE A 134 -4.71 -14.46 -14.69
CA PHE A 134 -5.19 -15.07 -15.93
C PHE A 134 -4.05 -15.31 -16.91
N GLU A 135 -4.22 -16.33 -17.74
CA GLU A 135 -3.41 -16.51 -18.94
C GLU A 135 -3.82 -15.46 -19.98
N VAL A 136 -2.94 -14.51 -20.27
CA VAL A 136 -3.20 -13.44 -21.24
C VAL A 136 -2.65 -13.83 -22.60
N GLU A 137 -3.54 -14.05 -23.57
CA GLU A 137 -3.17 -14.23 -24.97
C GLU A 137 -2.56 -12.95 -25.54
N MET A 138 -1.30 -13.04 -25.99
CA MET A 138 -0.57 -11.91 -26.52
C MET A 138 -0.56 -11.87 -28.05
N ASN A 139 -0.77 -10.68 -28.62
CA ASN A 139 -0.79 -10.47 -30.06
C ASN A 139 0.61 -10.24 -30.65
N TYR A 140 1.45 -11.26 -30.64
CA TYR A 140 2.80 -11.19 -31.20
C TYR A 140 2.84 -10.90 -32.73
N LEU A 141 3.92 -10.27 -33.19
CA LEU A 141 4.34 -10.23 -34.61
C LEU A 141 5.29 -11.39 -34.94
N ASP A 142 6.19 -11.70 -34.00
CA ASP A 142 7.16 -12.78 -34.07
C ASP A 142 6.87 -13.73 -32.90
N GLU A 143 6.97 -15.06 -33.10
CA GLU A 143 6.59 -16.08 -32.08
C GLU A 143 7.17 -15.82 -30.67
N LYS A 144 8.28 -15.08 -30.58
CA LYS A 144 8.87 -14.61 -29.31
C LYS A 144 9.61 -13.30 -29.47
N ILE A 145 9.63 -12.50 -28.41
CA ILE A 145 10.51 -11.33 -28.27
C ILE A 145 11.81 -11.77 -27.59
N SER A 146 12.93 -11.66 -28.30
CA SER A 146 14.26 -12.08 -27.81
C SER A 146 15.29 -10.95 -27.75
N ASP A 147 14.99 -9.80 -28.36
CA ASP A 147 15.90 -8.66 -28.45
C ASP A 147 15.14 -7.33 -28.57
N LEU A 148 15.88 -6.21 -28.58
CA LEU A 148 15.31 -4.87 -28.71
C LEU A 148 14.58 -4.63 -30.04
N ILE A 149 14.99 -5.32 -31.11
CA ILE A 149 14.43 -5.12 -32.46
C ILE A 149 13.06 -5.76 -32.55
N SER A 150 12.96 -7.04 -32.16
CA SER A 150 11.71 -7.79 -32.04
C SER A 150 10.77 -7.11 -31.04
N PHE A 151 11.27 -6.65 -29.89
CA PHE A 151 10.46 -5.88 -28.93
C PHE A 151 9.89 -4.61 -29.58
N LYS A 152 10.73 -3.81 -30.25
CA LYS A 152 10.29 -2.57 -30.90
C LYS A 152 9.17 -2.81 -31.91
N LYS A 153 9.31 -3.81 -32.78
CA LYS A 153 8.27 -4.17 -33.77
C LYS A 153 6.94 -4.54 -33.08
N ASN A 154 7.00 -5.41 -32.07
CA ASN A 154 5.81 -5.82 -31.31
C ASN A 154 5.15 -4.62 -30.61
N MET A 155 5.96 -3.78 -29.97
CA MET A 155 5.49 -2.56 -29.30
C MET A 155 4.86 -1.55 -30.28
N GLU A 156 5.36 -1.43 -31.51
CA GLU A 156 4.73 -0.61 -32.56
C GLU A 156 3.32 -1.12 -32.89
N LYS A 157 3.16 -2.44 -33.12
CA LYS A 157 1.83 -3.07 -33.33
C LYS A 157 0.91 -2.86 -32.13
N TRP A 158 1.39 -3.11 -30.91
CA TRP A 158 0.56 -2.94 -29.71
C TRP A 158 0.18 -1.48 -29.47
N PHE A 159 1.07 -0.54 -29.79
CA PHE A 159 0.77 0.89 -29.74
C PHE A 159 -0.33 1.30 -30.72
N GLU A 160 -0.30 0.79 -31.95
CA GLU A 160 -1.31 1.08 -32.98
C GLU A 160 -2.69 0.57 -32.56
N ASN A 161 -2.74 -0.65 -32.01
CA ASN A 161 -3.98 -1.30 -31.59
C ASN A 161 -4.45 -0.90 -30.18
N ASN A 162 -3.67 -0.13 -29.44
CA ASN A 162 -3.88 0.15 -28.00
C ASN A 162 -3.99 -1.15 -27.19
N ASP A 163 -3.15 -2.13 -27.50
CA ASP A 163 -3.15 -3.44 -26.87
C ASP A 163 -2.43 -3.40 -25.51
N TYR A 164 -3.16 -2.88 -24.51
CA TYR A 164 -2.67 -2.75 -23.14
C TYR A 164 -2.37 -4.11 -22.49
N ARG A 165 -3.07 -5.18 -22.90
CA ARG A 165 -2.91 -6.53 -22.37
C ARG A 165 -1.57 -7.13 -22.77
N SER A 166 -1.26 -7.11 -24.07
CA SER A 166 0.02 -7.63 -24.55
C SER A 166 1.20 -6.86 -23.96
N ILE A 167 1.10 -5.53 -23.86
CA ILE A 167 2.13 -4.68 -23.23
C ILE A 167 2.32 -5.08 -21.77
N SER A 168 1.23 -5.20 -21.01
CA SER A 168 1.28 -5.46 -19.56
C SER A 168 1.80 -6.87 -19.27
N ASN A 169 1.27 -7.88 -19.97
CA ASN A 169 1.68 -9.27 -19.77
C ASN A 169 3.15 -9.46 -20.13
N TRP A 170 3.60 -8.84 -21.23
CA TRP A 170 5.00 -8.94 -21.61
C TRP A 170 5.94 -8.33 -20.55
N ILE A 171 5.61 -7.14 -20.06
CA ILE A 171 6.43 -6.43 -19.06
C ILE A 171 6.44 -7.17 -17.72
N LEU A 172 5.29 -7.64 -17.26
CA LEU A 172 5.13 -8.20 -15.93
C LEU A 172 5.59 -9.65 -15.84
N ASN A 173 5.35 -10.46 -16.88
CA ASN A 173 5.50 -11.91 -16.84
C ASN A 173 6.58 -12.45 -17.80
N GLU A 174 6.65 -11.96 -19.05
CA GLU A 174 7.48 -12.60 -20.09
C GLU A 174 8.91 -12.07 -20.17
N ASN A 175 9.11 -10.74 -20.08
CA ASN A 175 10.41 -10.10 -20.30
C ASN A 175 11.52 -10.71 -19.42
N SER A 176 11.19 -11.22 -18.22
CA SER A 176 12.13 -11.95 -17.35
C SER A 176 13.48 -11.24 -17.13
N ASN A 177 13.48 -9.91 -17.18
CA ASN A 177 14.68 -9.04 -17.16
C ASN A 177 15.67 -9.25 -18.34
N GLN A 178 15.25 -9.85 -19.45
CA GLN A 178 16.05 -9.98 -20.67
C GLN A 178 16.40 -8.60 -21.25
N ILE A 179 15.41 -7.72 -21.29
CA ILE A 179 15.59 -6.31 -21.65
C ILE A 179 15.38 -5.46 -20.41
N ASN A 180 16.32 -4.57 -20.12
CA ASN A 180 16.19 -3.71 -18.94
C ASN A 180 15.07 -2.66 -19.14
N ASN A 181 14.43 -2.27 -18.04
CA ASN A 181 13.27 -1.38 -18.08
C ASN A 181 13.57 0.02 -18.64
N PHE A 182 14.81 0.49 -18.53
CA PHE A 182 15.22 1.78 -19.07
C PHE A 182 15.19 1.77 -20.61
N GLU A 183 15.70 0.72 -21.24
CA GLU A 183 15.68 0.57 -22.69
C GLU A 183 14.28 0.32 -23.24
N ILE A 184 13.46 -0.46 -22.53
CA ILE A 184 12.04 -0.63 -22.87
C ILE A 184 11.35 0.75 -22.90
N TYR A 185 11.49 1.52 -21.82
CA TYR A 185 10.86 2.84 -21.74
C TYR A 185 11.38 3.82 -22.80
N ASN A 186 12.69 3.76 -23.09
CA ASN A 186 13.31 4.54 -24.15
C ASN A 186 12.66 4.25 -25.53
N ILE A 187 12.48 2.97 -25.86
CA ILE A 187 11.83 2.55 -27.11
C ILE A 187 10.37 3.02 -27.14
N CYS A 188 9.63 2.88 -26.03
CA CYS A 188 8.25 3.39 -25.96
C CYS A 188 8.20 4.90 -26.22
N ILE A 189 9.09 5.70 -25.62
CA ILE A 189 9.14 7.15 -25.88
C ILE A 189 9.41 7.46 -27.36
N GLU A 190 10.31 6.72 -28.00
CA GLU A 190 10.62 6.88 -29.43
C GLU A 190 9.41 6.57 -30.31
N ILE A 191 8.73 5.46 -30.06
CA ILE A 191 7.52 5.06 -30.79
C ILE A 191 6.44 6.14 -30.68
N PHE A 192 6.18 6.65 -29.47
CA PHE A 192 5.19 7.71 -29.26
C PHE A 192 5.56 9.01 -29.97
N ASN A 193 6.83 9.42 -29.94
CA ASN A 193 7.32 10.61 -30.65
C ASN A 193 7.18 10.47 -32.17
N ASN A 194 7.55 9.31 -32.73
CA ASN A 194 7.43 9.03 -34.16
C ASN A 194 5.97 9.05 -34.64
N ASN A 195 5.04 8.72 -33.73
CA ASN A 195 3.60 8.79 -33.96
C ASN A 195 2.97 10.14 -33.56
N GLY A 196 3.76 11.22 -33.56
CA GLY A 196 3.27 12.60 -33.43
C GLY A 196 2.98 13.08 -32.01
N ILE A 197 3.23 12.26 -30.98
CA ILE A 197 3.05 12.68 -29.58
C ILE A 197 4.31 13.42 -29.12
N LYS A 198 4.19 14.73 -28.86
CA LYS A 198 5.33 15.57 -28.44
C LYS A 198 5.82 15.21 -27.03
N LEU A 199 6.89 14.43 -26.90
CA LEU A 199 7.52 14.04 -25.63
C LEU A 199 8.93 14.60 -25.49
N VAL A 200 9.27 15.11 -24.30
CA VAL A 200 10.65 15.54 -23.98
C VAL A 200 11.43 14.32 -23.47
N LYS A 201 12.04 13.58 -24.40
CA LYS A 201 12.70 12.29 -24.13
C LYS A 201 13.66 12.31 -22.94
N LYS A 202 14.63 13.22 -22.95
CA LYS A 202 15.63 13.34 -21.86
C LYS A 202 14.97 13.48 -20.48
N ARG A 203 14.01 14.40 -20.36
CA ARG A 203 13.30 14.65 -19.10
C ARG A 203 12.57 13.40 -18.60
N LEU A 204 11.87 12.68 -19.47
CA LEU A 204 11.13 11.47 -19.09
C LEU A 204 12.06 10.34 -18.64
N LEU A 205 13.21 10.17 -19.31
CA LEU A 205 14.22 9.19 -18.91
C LEU A 205 14.86 9.55 -17.55
N ASP A 206 15.14 10.83 -17.31
CA ASP A 206 15.65 11.31 -16.02
C ASP A 206 14.63 11.08 -14.89
N GLU A 207 13.34 11.36 -15.15
CA GLU A 207 12.23 11.08 -14.22
C GLU A 207 12.12 9.57 -13.93
N PHE A 208 12.21 8.73 -14.96
CA PHE A 208 12.16 7.27 -14.81
C PHE A 208 13.31 6.70 -13.97
N ASN A 209 14.53 7.18 -14.20
CA ASN A 209 15.69 6.79 -13.38
C ASN A 209 15.51 7.21 -11.91
N ASN A 210 15.01 8.43 -11.67
CA ASN A 210 14.76 8.92 -10.32
C ASN A 210 13.71 8.07 -9.59
N ALA A 211 12.64 7.68 -10.26
CA ALA A 211 11.61 6.79 -9.74
C ALA A 211 12.18 5.39 -9.44
N SER A 212 12.93 4.82 -10.37
CA SER A 212 13.54 3.48 -10.24
C SER A 212 14.51 3.40 -9.05
N ASN A 213 15.22 4.50 -8.75
CA ASN A 213 16.15 4.59 -7.62
C ASN A 213 15.46 4.59 -6.24
N ILE A 214 14.14 4.81 -6.15
CA ILE A 214 13.41 4.70 -4.88
C ILE A 214 13.25 3.24 -4.45
N ASN A 215 13.06 2.33 -5.42
CA ASN A 215 13.02 0.88 -5.22
C ASN A 215 12.05 0.38 -4.11
N LEU A 216 10.92 1.06 -3.95
CA LEU A 216 9.84 0.66 -3.02
C LEU A 216 8.70 -0.09 -3.71
N VAL A 217 8.64 -0.05 -5.04
CA VAL A 217 7.65 -0.74 -5.87
C VAL A 217 8.40 -1.48 -6.95
N ASN A 218 7.89 -2.65 -7.35
CA ASN A 218 8.46 -3.45 -8.43
C ASN A 218 8.67 -2.57 -9.68
N GLY A 219 9.89 -2.59 -10.23
CA GLY A 219 10.28 -1.76 -11.37
C GLY A 219 9.43 -1.99 -12.63
N ASN A 220 8.85 -3.18 -12.80
CA ASN A 220 7.96 -3.51 -13.93
C ASN A 220 6.59 -2.84 -13.76
N ILE A 221 6.09 -2.70 -12.53
CA ILE A 221 4.86 -1.94 -12.23
C ILE A 221 5.10 -0.45 -12.50
N VAL A 222 6.25 0.08 -12.07
CA VAL A 222 6.65 1.47 -12.37
C VAL A 222 6.72 1.68 -13.88
N LEU A 223 7.38 0.79 -14.61
CA LEU A 223 7.46 0.83 -16.08
C LEU A 223 6.08 0.81 -16.74
N LEU A 224 5.20 -0.10 -16.33
CA LEU A 224 3.83 -0.18 -16.82
C LEU A 224 3.06 1.13 -16.59
N ALA A 225 3.09 1.67 -15.38
CA ALA A 225 2.44 2.94 -15.05
C ALA A 225 2.99 4.12 -15.90
N LYS A 226 4.29 4.12 -16.20
CA LYS A 226 4.93 5.12 -17.07
C LYS A 226 4.48 4.99 -18.51
N ILE A 227 4.37 3.78 -19.05
CA ILE A 227 3.84 3.54 -20.39
C ILE A 227 2.37 3.94 -20.47
N MET A 228 1.56 3.58 -19.47
CA MET A 228 0.15 4.01 -19.38
C MET A 228 0.01 5.53 -19.25
N THR A 229 0.98 6.21 -18.65
CA THR A 229 1.06 7.69 -18.64
C THR A 229 1.28 8.25 -20.04
N LEU A 230 2.11 7.59 -20.87
CA LEU A 230 2.29 7.98 -22.29
C LEU A 230 0.98 7.84 -23.06
N PHE A 231 0.25 6.73 -22.90
CA PHE A 231 -1.07 6.54 -23.50
C PHE A 231 -2.08 7.58 -23.00
N SER A 232 -2.07 7.89 -21.70
CA SER A 232 -2.91 8.93 -21.16
C SER A 232 -2.62 10.31 -21.77
N LYS A 233 -1.40 10.54 -22.28
CA LYS A 233 -1.04 11.72 -23.07
C LYS A 233 -1.46 11.61 -24.54
N LYS A 234 -1.32 10.43 -25.16
CA LYS A 234 -1.85 10.13 -26.51
C LYS A 234 -3.33 10.49 -26.62
N PHE A 235 -4.13 10.14 -25.61
CA PHE A 235 -5.56 10.39 -25.55
C PHE A 235 -5.97 11.70 -24.85
N ASN A 236 -5.02 12.57 -24.52
CA ASN A 236 -5.26 13.87 -23.87
C ASN A 236 -6.16 13.78 -22.61
N LEU A 237 -5.97 12.75 -21.78
CA LEU A 237 -6.76 12.58 -20.56
C LEU A 237 -6.54 13.75 -19.60
N LYS A 238 -7.62 14.16 -18.92
CA LYS A 238 -7.60 15.26 -17.95
C LYS A 238 -6.68 14.92 -16.78
N LYS A 239 -5.61 15.70 -16.65
CA LYS A 239 -4.61 15.55 -15.57
C LYS A 239 -5.05 16.26 -14.30
N GLY A 240 -4.55 15.79 -13.16
CA GLY A 240 -4.68 16.48 -11.88
C GLY A 240 -3.92 17.80 -11.86
N LYS A 241 -4.35 18.71 -10.98
CA LYS A 241 -3.69 20.00 -10.77
C LYS A 241 -2.43 19.82 -9.91
N ASN A 242 -1.46 20.72 -10.10
CA ASN A 242 -0.29 20.82 -9.22
C ASN A 242 -0.62 21.66 -7.99
N LEU A 243 -1.47 21.14 -7.11
CA LEU A 243 -1.76 21.70 -5.79
C LEU A 243 -1.10 20.81 -4.74
N TYR A 244 -0.49 21.42 -3.71
CA TYR A 244 0.19 20.70 -2.64
C TYR A 244 -0.23 21.25 -1.29
N PHE A 245 -0.53 20.36 -0.35
CA PHE A 245 -0.94 20.75 1.00
C PHE A 245 0.25 21.06 1.91
N THR A 246 0.03 21.98 2.84
CA THR A 246 0.89 22.26 3.99
C THR A 246 0.15 21.86 5.25
N VAL A 247 0.86 21.27 6.21
CA VAL A 247 0.27 20.70 7.44
C VAL A 247 0.91 21.39 8.64
N SER A 248 0.08 21.88 9.57
CA SER A 248 0.54 22.39 10.87
C SER A 248 0.74 21.27 11.90
N LEU A 249 1.29 21.59 13.09
CA LEU A 249 1.49 20.58 14.14
C LEU A 249 0.15 20.17 14.79
N GLU A 250 -0.68 21.16 15.08
CA GLU A 250 -1.98 21.01 15.75
C GLU A 250 -2.92 20.07 14.96
N GLU A 251 -2.69 20.03 13.65
CA GLU A 251 -3.41 19.19 12.69
C GLU A 251 -3.10 17.69 12.78
N ILE A 252 -2.02 17.30 13.46
CA ILE A 252 -1.57 15.90 13.58
C ILE A 252 -1.55 15.37 15.02
N GLU A 253 -1.61 16.25 16.03
CA GLU A 253 -1.61 15.90 17.46
C GLU A 253 -2.67 14.84 17.82
N GLN A 254 -3.88 14.96 17.23
CA GLN A 254 -4.97 14.01 17.46
C GLN A 254 -4.66 12.55 17.04
N TYR A 255 -3.64 12.33 16.20
CA TYR A 255 -3.26 11.00 15.71
C TYR A 255 -2.08 10.39 16.46
N GLU A 256 -1.45 11.15 17.36
CA GLU A 256 -0.38 10.66 18.21
C GLU A 256 -0.81 9.46 19.06
N THR A 257 0.17 8.75 19.60
CA THR A 257 -0.15 7.61 20.47
C THR A 257 -0.68 8.12 21.79
N ILE A 258 -1.92 7.75 22.10
CA ILE A 258 -2.57 8.03 23.38
C ILE A 258 -1.84 7.23 24.45
N ASN A 259 -1.35 7.93 25.47
CA ASN A 259 -0.73 7.35 26.65
C ASN A 259 -1.66 7.48 27.85
N ILE A 260 -1.43 6.65 28.87
CA ILE A 260 -2.13 6.79 30.14
C ILE A 260 -1.85 8.15 30.78
N SER A 261 -2.81 8.65 31.55
CA SER A 261 -2.71 9.87 32.33
C SER A 261 -3.49 9.70 33.64
N ASP A 262 -3.48 10.71 34.50
CA ASP A 262 -4.30 10.71 35.73
C ASP A 262 -5.81 10.59 35.44
N GLU A 263 -6.23 10.97 34.23
CA GLU A 263 -7.63 10.97 33.78
C GLU A 263 -7.97 9.77 32.86
N LEU A 264 -6.96 9.08 32.31
CA LEU A 264 -7.13 7.99 31.36
C LEU A 264 -6.32 6.76 31.75
N ILE A 265 -7.01 5.70 32.18
CA ILE A 265 -6.41 4.40 32.44
C ILE A 265 -6.28 3.56 31.16
N ASN A 266 -5.35 2.61 31.18
CA ASN A 266 -4.93 1.75 30.08
C ASN A 266 -6.10 1.03 29.37
N CYS A 267 -7.04 0.44 30.11
CA CYS A 267 -8.18 -0.26 29.52
C CYS A 267 -9.16 0.70 28.80
N HIS A 268 -9.19 2.00 29.12
CA HIS A 268 -10.04 2.97 28.40
C HIS A 268 -9.38 3.58 27.15
N ILE A 269 -8.13 3.22 26.83
CA ILE A 269 -7.43 3.73 25.64
C ILE A 269 -8.20 3.36 24.37
N LEU A 270 -8.66 2.11 24.23
CA LEU A 270 -9.37 1.66 23.03
C LEU A 270 -10.67 2.43 22.79
N GLU A 271 -11.41 2.76 23.85
CA GLU A 271 -12.64 3.55 23.75
C GLU A 271 -12.39 4.95 23.14
N ASN A 272 -11.21 5.53 23.39
CA ASN A 272 -10.83 6.86 22.92
C ASN A 272 -10.06 6.83 21.60
N ALA A 273 -9.33 5.74 21.33
CA ALA A 273 -8.43 5.61 20.19
C ALA A 273 -9.10 5.00 18.95
N CYS A 274 -10.09 4.12 19.13
CA CYS A 274 -10.76 3.42 18.03
C CYS A 274 -11.85 4.30 17.39
N LEU A 275 -11.43 5.33 16.65
CA LEU A 275 -12.33 6.34 16.08
C LEU A 275 -13.11 5.84 14.84
N VAL A 276 -12.43 5.16 13.92
CA VAL A 276 -12.97 4.76 12.61
C VAL A 276 -13.24 3.26 12.57
N GLY A 277 -14.38 2.84 12.02
CA GLY A 277 -14.67 1.41 11.86
C GLY A 277 -13.87 0.82 10.69
N ILE A 278 -13.31 -0.37 10.88
CA ILE A 278 -12.42 -1.02 9.91
C ILE A 278 -13.08 -1.25 8.55
N ASP A 279 -14.40 -1.38 8.48
CA ASP A 279 -15.14 -1.56 7.22
C ASP A 279 -16.33 -0.60 7.08
N ASP A 280 -16.17 0.66 7.52
CA ASP A 280 -17.22 1.70 7.40
C ASP A 280 -17.67 1.91 5.93
N LEU A 281 -16.76 1.67 4.96
CA LEU A 281 -17.01 1.77 3.53
C LEU A 281 -17.48 0.45 2.88
N LYS A 282 -17.59 -0.63 3.65
CA LYS A 282 -18.16 -1.94 3.26
C LYS A 282 -17.51 -2.56 2.02
N GLN A 283 -16.19 -2.44 1.91
CA GLN A 283 -15.41 -2.83 0.72
C GLN A 283 -14.31 -3.85 1.05
N LEU A 284 -14.08 -4.19 2.32
CA LEU A 284 -13.10 -5.24 2.68
C LEU A 284 -13.45 -6.60 2.09
N SER A 285 -14.73 -6.89 1.86
CA SER A 285 -15.21 -8.16 1.29
C SER A 285 -14.60 -8.51 -0.08
N LEU A 286 -14.20 -7.49 -0.86
CA LEU A 286 -13.61 -7.61 -2.20
C LEU A 286 -12.20 -8.23 -2.17
N PHE A 287 -11.55 -8.22 -1.01
CA PHE A 287 -10.14 -8.58 -0.87
C PHE A 287 -9.95 -9.87 -0.08
N LYS A 288 -8.79 -10.53 -0.30
CA LYS A 288 -8.33 -11.66 0.51
C LYS A 288 -7.90 -11.14 1.88
N LEU A 289 -8.63 -11.52 2.93
CA LEU A 289 -8.34 -11.13 4.32
C LEU A 289 -7.78 -12.32 5.12
N ASN A 290 -6.76 -12.07 5.95
CA ASN A 290 -6.18 -13.11 6.80
C ASN A 290 -7.11 -13.51 7.96
N ARG A 291 -8.04 -12.64 8.38
CA ARG A 291 -8.96 -12.93 9.50
C ARG A 291 -9.73 -14.23 9.35
N PHE A 292 -10.05 -14.66 8.13
CA PHE A 292 -10.85 -15.87 7.89
C PHE A 292 -10.09 -17.18 8.20
N LYS A 293 -8.79 -17.11 8.49
CA LYS A 293 -7.98 -18.26 8.94
C LYS A 293 -8.06 -18.48 10.46
N TYR A 294 -8.69 -17.56 11.20
CA TYR A 294 -8.62 -17.48 12.66
C TYR A 294 -10.01 -17.35 13.28
N ASP A 295 -10.17 -17.83 14.52
CA ASP A 295 -11.22 -17.31 15.39
C ASP A 295 -10.80 -15.91 15.85
N LEU A 296 -11.24 -14.90 15.10
CA LEU A 296 -10.85 -13.52 15.36
C LEU A 296 -11.34 -13.03 16.73
N ASN A 297 -12.47 -13.52 17.24
CA ASN A 297 -12.96 -13.16 18.56
C ASN A 297 -12.06 -13.73 19.64
N GLU A 298 -11.65 -15.00 19.54
CA GLU A 298 -10.69 -15.59 20.49
C GLU A 298 -9.35 -14.85 20.43
N CYS A 299 -8.84 -14.59 19.23
CA CYS A 299 -7.59 -13.89 19.01
C CYS A 299 -7.61 -12.47 19.60
N TYR A 300 -8.69 -11.71 19.37
CA TYR A 300 -8.83 -10.34 19.84
C TYR A 300 -9.09 -10.25 21.35
N ASN A 301 -9.93 -11.12 21.92
CA ASN A 301 -10.27 -11.00 23.35
C ASN A 301 -9.17 -11.59 24.24
N TYR A 302 -8.53 -12.70 23.85
CA TYR A 302 -7.70 -13.49 24.77
C TYR A 302 -6.25 -13.71 24.34
N LYS A 303 -5.93 -13.47 23.06
CA LYS A 303 -4.57 -13.64 22.50
C LYS A 303 -4.03 -12.37 21.86
N TRP A 304 -4.64 -11.22 22.14
CA TRP A 304 -4.33 -9.98 21.45
C TRP A 304 -2.87 -9.59 21.59
N LEU A 305 -2.29 -9.73 22.79
CA LEU A 305 -0.92 -9.31 23.06
C LEU A 305 0.09 -10.17 22.29
N TYR A 306 -0.22 -11.45 22.07
CA TYR A 306 0.57 -12.33 21.21
C TYR A 306 0.56 -11.84 19.76
N HIS A 307 -0.61 -11.62 19.17
CA HIS A 307 -0.73 -11.14 17.79
C HIS A 307 -0.23 -9.70 17.60
N ALA A 308 -0.38 -8.86 18.63
CA ALA A 308 0.14 -7.50 18.67
C ALA A 308 1.67 -7.50 18.71
N SER A 309 2.30 -8.48 19.37
CA SER A 309 3.76 -8.59 19.47
C SER A 309 4.49 -8.68 18.13
N PHE A 310 3.78 -9.02 17.05
CA PHE A 310 4.33 -9.02 15.70
C PHE A 310 4.41 -7.61 15.06
N SER A 311 3.85 -6.59 15.71
CA SER A 311 4.04 -5.19 15.32
C SER A 311 5.28 -4.58 15.99
N PRO A 312 5.99 -3.66 15.31
CA PRO A 312 7.21 -3.05 15.85
C PRO A 312 6.98 -2.34 17.20
N ILE A 313 5.86 -1.62 17.35
CA ILE A 313 5.57 -0.89 18.60
C ILE A 313 5.40 -1.82 19.80
N TRP A 314 4.63 -2.90 19.63
CA TRP A 314 4.37 -3.85 20.71
C TRP A 314 5.58 -4.73 20.97
N SER A 315 6.29 -5.17 19.92
CA SER A 315 7.58 -5.85 20.05
C SER A 315 8.59 -5.03 20.86
N TYR A 316 8.68 -3.72 20.59
CA TYR A 316 9.50 -2.80 21.38
C TYR A 316 9.05 -2.72 22.84
N ARG A 317 7.74 -2.50 23.09
CA ARG A 317 7.17 -2.44 24.44
C ARG A 317 7.45 -3.72 25.23
N ILE A 318 7.20 -4.89 24.64
CA ILE A 318 7.39 -6.20 25.28
C ILE A 318 8.87 -6.43 25.65
N ARG A 319 9.80 -6.17 24.71
CA ARG A 319 11.24 -6.35 24.96
C ARG A 319 11.79 -5.39 26.01
N LYS A 320 11.24 -4.17 26.12
CA LYS A 320 11.62 -3.20 27.16
C LYS A 320 11.39 -3.75 28.58
N TYR A 321 10.39 -4.62 28.75
CA TYR A 321 10.07 -5.30 30.02
C TYR A 321 10.56 -6.76 30.04
N LYS A 322 11.63 -7.05 29.28
CA LYS A 322 12.33 -8.35 29.21
C LYS A 322 11.43 -9.56 28.92
N ALA A 323 10.26 -9.32 28.35
CA ALA A 323 9.30 -10.35 27.99
C ALA A 323 9.50 -10.82 26.53
N TYR A 324 8.93 -11.96 26.20
CA TYR A 324 9.00 -12.54 24.85
C TYR A 324 7.77 -13.41 24.53
N PRO A 325 7.38 -13.54 23.26
CA PRO A 325 6.30 -14.43 22.85
C PRO A 325 6.70 -15.91 22.93
N ASP A 326 5.86 -16.72 23.58
CA ASP A 326 5.83 -18.18 23.46
C ASP A 326 4.91 -18.54 22.28
N TYR A 327 5.50 -19.05 21.21
CA TYR A 327 4.78 -19.35 19.97
C TYR A 327 3.96 -20.63 20.02
N PHE A 328 4.23 -21.53 20.98
CA PHE A 328 3.42 -22.73 21.17
C PHE A 328 2.17 -22.41 21.99
N LYS A 329 2.33 -21.64 23.07
CA LYS A 329 1.21 -21.22 23.93
C LYS A 329 0.45 -20.01 23.40
N GLN A 330 1.01 -19.29 22.43
CA GLN A 330 0.50 -18.03 21.90
C GLN A 330 0.26 -16.98 23.00
N LYS A 331 1.25 -16.80 23.87
CA LYS A 331 1.20 -15.88 25.02
C LYS A 331 2.53 -15.16 25.19
N ILE A 332 2.53 -14.03 25.89
CA ILE A 332 3.76 -13.34 26.29
C ILE A 332 4.21 -13.90 27.64
N ILE A 333 5.49 -14.26 27.72
CA ILE A 333 6.15 -14.77 28.92
C ILE A 333 7.09 -13.69 29.45
N PHE A 334 6.92 -13.34 30.72
CA PHE A 334 7.84 -12.51 31.49
C PHE A 334 8.85 -13.43 32.18
N LYS A 335 10.10 -13.00 32.31
CA LYS A 335 11.15 -13.82 32.94
C LYS A 335 10.85 -13.92 34.45
N GLU A 336 10.65 -15.14 34.93
CA GLU A 336 10.24 -15.46 36.30
C GLU A 336 11.10 -14.77 37.38
N ASN A 337 10.46 -14.00 38.26
CA ASN A 337 10.78 -13.91 39.68
C ASN A 337 9.51 -13.62 40.52
N PRO A 338 9.47 -13.97 41.82
CA PRO A 338 8.22 -14.02 42.62
C PRO A 338 7.50 -12.68 42.86
N ASP A 339 8.11 -11.57 42.46
CA ASP A 339 7.57 -10.22 42.50
C ASP A 339 7.82 -9.57 41.14
N ASP A 340 7.11 -10.02 40.09
CA ASP A 340 7.27 -9.56 38.70
C ASP A 340 6.82 -8.10 38.52
N ILE A 341 7.55 -7.18 39.15
CA ILE A 341 7.42 -5.72 39.02
C ILE A 341 7.38 -5.33 37.54
N GLU A 342 8.20 -5.97 36.70
CA GLU A 342 8.24 -5.71 35.25
C GLU A 342 6.92 -6.08 34.56
N MET A 343 6.27 -7.20 34.93
CA MET A 343 4.97 -7.58 34.39
C MET A 343 3.89 -6.61 34.86
N GLN A 344 3.86 -6.31 36.16
CA GLN A 344 2.86 -5.39 36.73
C GLN A 344 2.98 -3.99 36.13
N GLU A 345 4.20 -3.47 35.98
CA GLU A 345 4.46 -2.19 35.32
C GLU A 345 4.06 -2.22 33.84
N PHE A 346 4.33 -3.32 33.13
CA PHE A 346 3.91 -3.47 31.74
C PHE A 346 2.40 -3.38 31.60
N TYR A 347 1.65 -4.19 32.35
CA TYR A 347 0.18 -4.20 32.25
C TYR A 347 -0.45 -2.91 32.79
N LYS A 348 0.16 -2.27 33.79
CA LYS A 348 -0.26 -0.93 34.25
C LYS A 348 -0.20 0.12 33.14
N LEU A 349 0.79 0.04 32.26
CA LEU A 349 0.95 1.00 31.16
C LEU A 349 0.23 0.59 29.87
N TYR A 350 0.14 -0.70 29.58
CA TYR A 350 -0.23 -1.21 28.26
C TYR A 350 -1.29 -2.30 28.25
N GLY A 351 -1.85 -2.70 29.40
CA GLY A 351 -2.97 -3.66 29.44
C GLY A 351 -4.21 -3.06 28.79
N LEU A 352 -4.54 -3.47 27.57
CA LEU A 352 -5.70 -2.90 26.86
C LEU A 352 -7.02 -3.61 27.17
N ASP A 353 -6.95 -4.81 27.76
CA ASP A 353 -8.08 -5.63 28.22
C ASP A 353 -9.27 -5.61 27.23
N PRO A 354 -9.05 -6.05 25.97
CA PRO A 354 -10.04 -5.98 24.91
C PRO A 354 -11.31 -6.75 25.25
N ASP A 355 -11.24 -7.83 26.03
CA ASP A 355 -12.37 -8.64 26.45
C ASP A 355 -13.36 -7.87 27.34
N GLU A 356 -12.88 -6.89 28.11
CA GLU A 356 -13.69 -6.03 28.97
C GLU A 356 -14.33 -4.84 28.22
N GLN A 357 -13.96 -4.61 26.95
CA GLN A 357 -14.48 -3.51 26.15
C GLN A 357 -15.96 -3.68 25.81
N LYS A 358 -16.67 -2.56 25.71
CA LYS A 358 -18.03 -2.52 25.17
C LYS A 358 -18.05 -3.03 23.73
N GLN A 359 -19.14 -3.70 23.35
CA GLN A 359 -19.31 -4.26 22.02
C GLN A 359 -19.08 -3.25 20.89
N ILE A 360 -19.57 -2.00 21.05
CA ILE A 360 -19.39 -0.93 20.06
C ILE A 360 -17.91 -0.58 19.78
N VAL A 361 -17.04 -0.74 20.78
CA VAL A 361 -15.60 -0.49 20.66
C VAL A 361 -14.94 -1.66 19.96
N LYS A 362 -15.29 -2.89 20.34
CA LYS A 362 -14.83 -4.11 19.66
C LYS A 362 -15.18 -4.09 18.18
N GLU A 363 -16.41 -3.71 17.85
CA GLU A 363 -16.90 -3.66 16.47
C GLU A 363 -16.13 -2.69 15.58
N LYS A 364 -15.47 -1.66 16.14
CA LYS A 364 -14.58 -0.81 15.34
C LYS A 364 -13.46 -1.61 14.69
N SER A 365 -12.88 -2.59 15.40
CA SER A 365 -11.78 -3.41 14.89
C SER A 365 -12.23 -4.75 14.28
N ILE A 366 -13.17 -5.44 14.93
CA ILE A 366 -13.50 -6.85 14.61
C ILE A 366 -14.94 -7.06 14.14
N MET A 367 -15.63 -6.00 13.65
CA MET A 367 -16.98 -6.14 13.07
C MET A 367 -17.08 -7.24 12.00
N ALA A 368 -18.28 -7.76 11.81
CA ALA A 368 -18.60 -8.61 10.68
C ALA A 368 -18.41 -7.86 9.35
N ILE A 369 -17.79 -8.53 8.37
CA ILE A 369 -17.60 -8.01 7.03
C ILE A 369 -18.80 -8.40 6.18
N GLU A 370 -19.41 -7.41 5.52
CA GLU A 370 -20.58 -7.60 4.68
C GLU A 370 -20.18 -7.64 3.20
N ASN A 371 -20.72 -8.60 2.44
CA ASN A 371 -20.53 -8.66 0.98
C ASN A 371 -21.50 -7.71 0.28
N LYS A 372 -21.26 -6.40 0.38
CA LYS A 372 -22.15 -5.36 -0.17
C LYS A 372 -21.86 -5.00 -1.63
N TYR A 373 -20.60 -5.11 -2.06
CA TYR A 373 -20.15 -4.75 -3.39
C TYR A 373 -19.38 -5.88 -4.05
N ASP A 374 -19.34 -5.83 -5.38
CA ASP A 374 -18.60 -6.72 -6.27
C ASP A 374 -17.51 -5.94 -7.04
N TRP A 375 -16.63 -6.65 -7.75
CA TRP A 375 -15.56 -6.03 -8.54
C TRP A 375 -16.09 -5.26 -9.74
N LYS A 376 -17.28 -5.61 -10.25
CA LYS A 376 -17.99 -4.83 -11.27
C LYS A 376 -18.35 -3.44 -10.78
N TRP A 377 -18.87 -3.32 -9.56
CA TRP A 377 -19.13 -2.04 -8.90
C TRP A 377 -17.83 -1.27 -8.66
N PHE A 378 -16.79 -1.94 -8.15
CA PHE A 378 -15.48 -1.30 -7.91
C PHE A 378 -14.92 -0.72 -9.22
N TYR A 379 -14.88 -1.53 -10.28
CA TYR A 379 -14.42 -1.12 -11.60
C TYR A 379 -15.19 0.08 -12.12
N LYS A 380 -16.53 0.03 -12.13
CA LYS A 380 -17.36 1.16 -12.59
C LYS A 380 -17.12 2.44 -11.79
N THR A 381 -16.89 2.31 -10.48
CA THR A 381 -16.64 3.44 -9.57
C THR A 381 -15.30 4.10 -9.86
N TYR A 382 -14.24 3.33 -10.09
CA TYR A 382 -12.87 3.84 -10.22
C TYR A 382 -12.29 3.83 -11.64
N LYS A 383 -13.05 3.41 -12.66
CA LYS A 383 -12.66 3.50 -14.08
C LYS A 383 -12.54 4.94 -14.60
N LYS A 384 -13.15 5.92 -13.93
CA LYS A 384 -13.32 7.29 -14.47
C LYS A 384 -12.00 7.90 -14.98
N ASN A 385 -11.97 8.33 -16.25
CA ASN A 385 -10.77 8.81 -16.96
C ASN A 385 -9.66 7.73 -17.10
N GLY A 386 -10.04 6.46 -17.12
CA GLY A 386 -9.21 5.33 -17.52
C GLY A 386 -9.34 5.03 -19.01
N LEU A 387 -8.42 4.20 -19.50
CA LEU A 387 -8.35 3.74 -20.89
C LEU A 387 -8.68 2.26 -21.03
N PHE A 388 -8.57 1.50 -19.95
CA PHE A 388 -8.61 0.05 -20.02
C PHE A 388 -10.00 -0.52 -19.71
N ASP A 389 -10.43 -1.42 -20.58
CA ASP A 389 -11.67 -2.16 -20.45
C ASP A 389 -11.39 -3.57 -19.91
N VAL A 390 -11.89 -3.83 -18.70
CA VAL A 390 -11.83 -5.15 -18.04
C VAL A 390 -13.00 -5.99 -18.55
N LEU A 391 -12.75 -7.27 -18.84
CA LEU A 391 -13.80 -8.18 -19.30
C LEU A 391 -14.72 -8.53 -18.13
N GLU A 392 -15.99 -8.77 -18.41
CA GLU A 392 -16.98 -9.07 -17.36
C GLU A 392 -16.67 -10.39 -16.66
N GLU A 393 -16.21 -11.41 -17.40
CA GLU A 393 -15.78 -12.70 -16.86
C GLU A 393 -14.63 -12.57 -15.85
N GLU A 394 -13.65 -11.71 -16.13
CA GLU A 394 -12.53 -11.47 -15.21
C GLU A 394 -12.99 -10.81 -13.91
N LEU A 395 -13.97 -9.89 -13.99
CA LEU A 395 -14.54 -9.25 -12.80
C LEU A 395 -15.30 -10.25 -11.93
N VAL A 396 -16.04 -11.17 -12.55
CA VAL A 396 -16.74 -12.25 -11.84
C VAL A 396 -15.74 -13.20 -11.19
N GLU A 397 -14.67 -13.58 -11.88
CA GLU A 397 -13.63 -14.45 -11.31
C GLU A 397 -12.93 -13.76 -10.12
N PHE A 398 -12.70 -12.45 -10.18
CA PHE A 398 -12.20 -11.70 -9.03
C PHE A 398 -13.17 -11.68 -7.83
N ASP A 399 -14.49 -11.81 -8.02
CA ASP A 399 -15.44 -11.90 -6.90
C ASP A 399 -15.32 -13.23 -6.16
N GLU A 400 -15.04 -14.31 -6.90
CA GLU A 400 -14.84 -15.66 -6.34
C GLU A 400 -13.48 -15.77 -5.66
N ASP A 401 -12.42 -15.41 -6.38
CA ASP A 401 -11.06 -15.59 -5.90
C ASP A 401 -10.62 -14.50 -4.93
N LYS A 402 -11.13 -13.28 -5.09
CA LYS A 402 -10.71 -12.05 -4.41
C LYS A 402 -9.27 -11.64 -4.73
N ILE A 403 -9.00 -10.35 -4.60
CA ILE A 403 -7.66 -9.79 -4.85
C ILE A 403 -6.89 -9.64 -3.53
N LYS A 404 -5.59 -9.94 -3.54
CA LYS A 404 -4.68 -9.60 -2.44
C LYS A 404 -4.03 -8.25 -2.71
N TYR A 405 -4.02 -7.34 -1.73
CA TYR A 405 -3.49 -5.97 -1.89
C TYR A 405 -2.38 -5.59 -0.90
#